data_AF-A0AAD0V9Z7-F1
#
_entry.id   AF-A0AAD0V9Z7-F1
#
_cell.length_a   1.000
_cell.length_b   1.000
_cell.length_c   1.000
_cell.angle_alpha   90.00
_cell.angle_beta   90.00
_cell.angle_gamma   90.00
#
_symmetry.space_group_name_H-M   'P 1'
#
loop_
_entity.id
_entity.type
_entity.pdbx_description
1 polymer ?
#
loop_
_entity_poly.entity_id
_entity_poly.type
_entity_poly.pdbx_seq_one_letter_code
_entity_poly.pdbx_strand_id
1 'polypeptide(L)'
;MNPPGIDFRIRHLKALYEWILSQGESPLLSFSTEYPGVKVPKVNSTREGQLTLDMSNSMVTGLAFNVETSVISLMASFSGTFQSIRIPAQAVLLLYAKESKRGEGFLVELPSPTEVRRRPSLTVVS
;
A
#
# COMPACT_ATOMS: atom_id res chain seq x y z
N MET A 1 -1.22 -21.17 -7.89
CA MET A 1 -2.44 -20.36 -8.07
C MET A 1 -2.93 -20.02 -6.67
N ASN A 2 -2.86 -18.75 -6.25
CA ASN A 2 -3.45 -18.38 -4.96
C ASN A 2 -4.98 -18.58 -5.08
N PRO A 3 -5.65 -19.25 -4.13
CA PRO A 3 -7.11 -19.27 -4.12
C PRO A 3 -7.62 -17.82 -4.04
N PRO A 4 -8.88 -17.51 -4.41
CA PRO A 4 -9.53 -16.26 -4.02
C PRO A 4 -9.67 -16.29 -2.49
N GLY A 5 -8.57 -16.00 -1.81
CA GLY A 5 -8.28 -16.44 -0.47
C GLY A 5 -7.75 -15.26 0.30
N ILE A 6 -8.50 -14.89 1.33
CA ILE A 6 -8.11 -14.12 2.51
C ILE A 6 -6.68 -13.55 2.38
N ASP A 7 -6.58 -12.30 1.92
CA ASP A 7 -5.29 -11.61 1.94
C ASP A 7 -4.90 -11.35 3.41
N PHE A 8 -3.88 -12.06 3.89
CA PHE A 8 -3.37 -11.90 5.24
C PHE A 8 -2.51 -10.63 5.36
N ARG A 9 -1.93 -10.12 4.27
CA ARG A 9 -1.04 -8.96 4.29
C ARG A 9 -1.78 -7.72 4.74
N ILE A 10 -2.98 -7.46 4.20
CA ILE A 10 -3.76 -6.28 4.61
C ILE A 10 -4.22 -6.35 6.07
N ARG A 11 -4.56 -7.54 6.58
CA ARG A 11 -4.93 -7.74 7.98
C ARG A 11 -3.73 -7.57 8.91
N HIS A 12 -2.59 -8.10 8.52
CA HIS A 12 -1.34 -7.93 9.26
C HIS A 12 -0.96 -6.45 9.32
N LEU A 13 -0.98 -5.73 8.20
CA LEU A 13 -0.72 -4.29 8.17
C LEU A 13 -1.67 -3.51 9.09
N LYS A 14 -2.95 -3.85 9.11
CA LYS A 14 -3.92 -3.26 10.04
C LYS A 14 -3.55 -3.53 11.51
N ALA A 15 -3.26 -4.78 11.85
CA ALA A 15 -2.90 -5.15 13.22
C ALA A 15 -1.60 -4.48 13.69
N LEU A 16 -0.58 -4.41 12.82
CA LEU A 16 0.68 -3.74 13.10
C LEU A 16 0.49 -2.23 13.28
N TYR A 17 -0.32 -1.60 12.44
CA TYR A 17 -0.70 -0.20 12.57
C TYR A 17 -1.37 0.08 13.93
N GLU A 18 -2.36 -0.71 14.31
CA GLU A 18 -3.08 -0.58 15.58
C GLU A 18 -2.15 -0.81 16.77
N TRP A 19 -1.24 -1.78 16.66
CA TRP A 19 -0.22 -2.02 17.67
C TRP A 19 0.70 -0.80 17.86
N ILE A 20 1.24 -0.21 16.79
CA ILE A 20 2.08 1.00 16.89
C ILE A 20 1.32 2.14 17.59
N LEU A 21 0.06 2.38 17.20
CA LEU A 21 -0.76 3.41 17.83
C LEU A 21 -1.02 3.14 19.31
N SER A 22 -1.24 1.87 19.69
CA SER A 22 -1.43 1.49 21.10
C SER A 22 -0.21 1.78 21.98
N GLN A 23 0.99 1.89 21.38
CA GLN A 23 2.21 2.27 22.08
C GLN A 23 2.40 3.79 22.18
N GLY A 24 1.49 4.59 21.60
CA GLY A 24 1.58 6.05 21.56
C GLY A 24 2.60 6.56 20.54
N GLU A 25 2.99 5.72 19.57
CA GLU A 25 3.98 6.05 18.54
C GLU A 25 3.32 6.38 17.19
N SER A 26 4.06 7.09 16.33
CA SER A 26 3.57 7.54 15.02
C SER A 26 3.86 6.47 13.94
N PRO A 27 2.86 5.90 13.26
CA PRO A 27 3.10 4.91 12.22
C PRO A 27 3.61 5.55 10.93
N LEU A 28 4.77 5.12 10.44
CA LEU A 28 5.33 5.47 9.13
C LEU A 28 5.18 4.30 8.16
N LEU A 29 4.49 4.54 7.04
CA LEU A 29 4.29 3.56 5.97
C LEU A 29 5.14 3.92 4.76
N SER A 30 6.06 3.04 4.38
CA SER A 30 6.81 3.15 3.13
C SER A 30 6.26 2.18 2.11
N PHE A 31 6.08 2.63 0.86
CA PHE A 31 5.54 1.82 -0.22
C PHE A 31 6.14 2.21 -1.57
N SER A 32 6.13 1.27 -2.52
CA SER A 32 6.57 1.53 -3.89
C SER A 32 5.49 2.32 -4.64
N THR A 33 5.86 3.43 -5.27
CA THR A 33 4.95 4.22 -6.12
C THR A 33 4.80 3.65 -7.52
N GLU A 34 5.69 2.74 -7.92
CA GLU A 34 5.69 2.08 -9.23
C GLU A 34 4.82 0.82 -9.26
N TYR A 35 4.41 0.32 -8.10
CA TYR A 35 3.56 -0.87 -8.01
C TYR A 35 2.19 -0.62 -8.68
N PRO A 36 1.72 -1.53 -9.56
CA PRO A 36 0.45 -1.34 -10.26
C PRO A 36 -0.75 -1.15 -9.33
N GLY A 37 -1.56 -0.11 -9.61
CA GLY A 37 -2.75 0.21 -8.83
C GLY A 37 -2.49 1.19 -7.67
N VAL A 38 -1.23 1.55 -7.40
CA VAL A 38 -0.91 2.69 -6.53
C VAL A 38 -1.39 3.98 -7.20
N LYS A 39 -2.10 4.81 -6.44
CA LYS A 39 -2.50 6.15 -6.85
C LYS A 39 -2.02 7.14 -5.81
N VAL A 40 -1.07 7.96 -6.21
CA VAL A 40 -0.52 9.09 -5.44
C VAL A 40 -0.41 10.33 -6.33
N PRO A 41 -0.48 11.54 -5.76
CA PRO A 41 -0.23 12.77 -6.51
C PRO A 41 1.18 12.80 -7.13
N LYS A 42 1.26 13.09 -8.45
CA LYS A 42 2.52 13.06 -9.23
C LYS A 42 3.59 14.03 -8.72
N VAL A 43 3.21 15.10 -8.02
CA VAL A 43 4.12 16.15 -7.56
C VAL A 43 5.14 15.62 -6.55
N ASN A 44 4.83 14.51 -5.87
CA ASN A 44 5.60 14.01 -4.73
C ASN A 44 6.10 12.57 -4.91
N SER A 45 5.93 11.97 -6.09
CA SER A 45 6.62 10.72 -6.42
C SER A 45 8.11 11.07 -6.56
N THR A 46 8.89 10.74 -5.53
CA THR A 46 10.34 10.93 -5.52
C THR A 46 10.97 10.15 -6.68
N ARG A 47 12.19 10.55 -7.09
CA ARG A 47 12.91 9.93 -8.20
C ARG A 47 13.25 8.45 -8.00
N GLU A 48 13.01 7.89 -6.82
CA GLU A 48 13.42 6.52 -6.44
C GLU A 48 12.24 5.54 -6.36
N GLY A 49 11.04 5.91 -6.83
CA GLY A 49 9.93 4.96 -6.91
C GLY A 49 9.38 4.50 -5.56
N GLN A 50 9.73 5.19 -4.47
CA GLN A 50 9.29 4.90 -3.10
C GLN A 50 8.79 6.17 -2.42
N LEU A 51 7.70 6.05 -1.65
CA LEU A 51 7.18 7.13 -0.82
C LEU A 51 6.95 6.63 0.61
N THR A 52 7.33 7.45 1.59
CA THR A 52 7.03 7.24 3.01
C THR A 52 5.99 8.24 3.48
N LEU A 53 4.93 7.75 4.11
CA LEU A 53 3.81 8.53 4.61
C LEU A 53 3.72 8.42 6.13
N ASP A 54 3.53 9.55 6.80
CA ASP A 54 3.13 9.59 8.21
C ASP A 54 1.62 9.32 8.31
N MET A 55 1.26 8.19 8.93
CA MET A 55 -0.12 7.75 9.10
C MET A 55 -0.65 8.03 10.52
N SER A 56 -0.03 8.95 11.26
CA SER A 56 -0.61 9.42 12.52
C SER A 56 -1.97 10.09 12.28
N ASN A 57 -2.89 9.95 13.25
CA ASN A 57 -4.27 10.44 13.13
C ASN A 57 -4.37 11.96 12.84
N SER A 58 -3.32 12.74 13.11
CA SER A 58 -3.26 14.17 12.80
C SER A 58 -2.90 14.48 11.34
N MET A 59 -2.29 13.53 10.62
CA MET A 59 -1.77 13.71 9.26
C MET A 59 -2.66 13.08 8.18
N VAL A 60 -3.51 12.13 8.58
CA VAL A 60 -4.39 11.38 7.67
C VAL A 60 -5.84 11.40 8.12
N THR A 61 -6.76 11.32 7.17
CA THR A 61 -8.21 11.17 7.41
C THR A 61 -8.82 10.13 6.48
N GLY A 62 -9.93 9.52 6.89
CA GLY A 62 -10.62 8.48 6.12
C GLY A 62 -9.77 7.23 5.87
N LEU A 63 -8.83 6.89 6.77
CA LEU A 63 -8.00 5.70 6.66
C LEU A 63 -8.88 4.43 6.72
N ALA A 64 -8.78 3.60 5.69
CA ALA A 64 -9.46 2.32 5.59
C ALA A 64 -8.51 1.24 5.06
N PHE A 65 -8.44 0.12 5.78
CA PHE A 65 -7.79 -1.11 5.34
C PHE A 65 -8.86 -2.01 4.70
N ASN A 66 -9.04 -1.91 3.38
CA ASN A 66 -10.08 -2.62 2.65
C ASN A 66 -9.66 -4.08 2.42
N VAL A 67 -10.19 -4.98 3.25
CA VAL A 67 -9.85 -6.40 3.25
C VAL A 67 -10.27 -7.11 1.95
N GLU A 68 -11.42 -6.74 1.38
CA GLU A 68 -11.96 -7.37 0.17
C GLU A 68 -11.14 -7.05 -1.09
N THR A 69 -10.54 -5.86 -1.15
CA THR A 69 -9.77 -5.39 -2.31
C THR A 69 -8.27 -5.35 -2.07
N SER A 70 -7.82 -5.76 -0.87
CA SER A 70 -6.43 -5.70 -0.46
C SER A 70 -5.79 -4.33 -0.60
N VAL A 71 -6.52 -3.27 -0.26
CA VAL A 71 -6.11 -1.88 -0.52
C VAL A 71 -6.25 -1.03 0.73
N ILE A 72 -5.21 -0.25 1.01
CA ILE A 72 -5.25 0.86 1.95
C ILE A 72 -5.71 2.11 1.19
N SER A 73 -6.74 2.77 1.68
CA SER A 73 -7.23 4.05 1.14
C SER A 73 -7.29 5.09 2.24
N LEU A 74 -6.85 6.31 1.95
CA LEU A 74 -6.90 7.41 2.90
C LEU A 74 -6.82 8.76 2.16
N MET A 75 -7.00 9.84 2.89
CA MET A 75 -6.63 11.18 2.46
C MET A 75 -5.49 11.69 3.33
N ALA A 76 -4.41 12.16 2.72
CA ALA A 76 -3.31 12.78 3.45
C ALA A 76 -3.06 14.21 2.97
N SER A 77 -2.59 15.06 3.87
CA SER A 77 -2.15 16.39 3.51
C SER A 77 -0.78 16.33 2.83
N PHE A 78 -0.71 16.87 1.62
CA PHE A 78 0.54 17.06 0.89
C PHE A 78 0.69 18.55 0.60
N SER A 79 1.72 19.19 1.15
CA SER A 79 1.97 20.64 0.98
C SER A 79 0.72 21.49 1.26
N GLY A 80 -0.05 21.13 2.29
CA GLY A 80 -1.28 21.83 2.70
C GLY A 80 -2.56 21.45 1.94
N THR A 81 -2.50 20.60 0.91
CA THR A 81 -3.69 20.12 0.20
C THR A 81 -3.95 18.64 0.50
N PHE A 82 -5.15 18.31 0.96
CA PHE A 82 -5.55 16.91 1.15
C PHE A 82 -5.80 16.24 -0.19
N GLN A 83 -5.16 15.09 -0.41
CA GLN A 83 -5.32 14.31 -1.62
C GLN A 83 -5.60 12.84 -1.28
N SER A 84 -6.44 12.20 -2.08
CA SER A 84 -6.77 10.79 -1.92
C SER A 84 -5.60 9.92 -2.38
N ILE A 85 -5.24 8.96 -1.53
CA ILE A 85 -4.21 7.97 -1.79
C ILE A 85 -4.84 6.58 -1.81
N ARG A 86 -4.38 5.75 -2.75
CA ARG A 86 -4.71 4.32 -2.83
C ARG A 86 -3.43 3.50 -2.89
N ILE A 87 -3.26 2.54 -1.99
CA ILE A 87 -2.07 1.71 -1.87
C ILE A 87 -2.51 0.23 -1.81
N PRO A 88 -2.26 -0.59 -2.84
CA PRO A 88 -2.37 -2.04 -2.72
C PRO A 88 -1.46 -2.55 -1.60
N ALA A 89 -1.92 -3.51 -0.79
CA ALA A 89 -1.15 -4.07 0.32
C ALA A 89 0.21 -4.60 -0.14
N GLN A 90 0.26 -5.15 -1.35
CA GLN A 90 1.45 -5.68 -2.01
C GLN A 90 2.51 -4.63 -2.35
N ALA A 91 2.13 -3.35 -2.42
CA ALA A 91 3.05 -2.24 -2.66
C ALA A 91 3.81 -1.79 -1.40
N VAL A 92 3.36 -2.21 -0.21
CA VAL A 92 3.94 -1.77 1.07
C VAL A 92 5.30 -2.42 1.26
N LEU A 93 6.33 -1.59 1.48
CA LEU A 93 7.72 -2.02 1.70
C LEU A 93 8.03 -2.13 3.20
N LEU A 94 7.50 -1.22 4.02
CA LEU A 94 7.83 -1.14 5.44
C LEU A 94 6.70 -0.43 6.20
N LEU A 95 6.33 -0.95 7.36
CA LEU A 95 5.49 -0.25 8.34
C LEU A 95 6.17 -0.27 9.70
N TYR A 96 6.41 0.90 10.29
CA TYR A 96 7.20 1.03 11.51
C TYR A 96 6.83 2.25 12.33
N ALA A 97 7.15 2.20 13.61
CA ALA A 97 7.01 3.30 14.54
C ALA A 97 8.11 4.36 14.30
N LYS A 98 7.73 5.63 14.16
CA LYS A 98 8.63 6.74 13.86
C LYS A 98 9.70 6.92 14.94
N GLU A 99 9.32 6.76 16.20
CA GLU A 99 10.12 7.05 17.37
C GLU A 99 11.07 5.89 17.70
N SER A 100 10.55 4.68 17.91
CA SER A 100 11.36 3.51 18.28
C SER A 100 11.98 2.75 17.10
N LYS A 101 11.55 3.04 15.86
CA LYS A 101 11.93 2.29 14.63
C LYS A 101 11.52 0.82 14.62
N ARG A 102 10.68 0.37 15.56
CA ARG A 102 10.14 -1.00 15.58
C ARG A 102 9.07 -1.15 14.51
N GLY A 103 9.10 -2.25 13.78
CA GLY A 103 8.17 -2.50 12.68
C GLY A 103 8.55 -3.73 11.88
N GLU A 104 7.92 -3.88 10.72
CA GLU A 104 8.13 -5.01 9.83
C GLU A 104 8.31 -4.54 8.39
N GLY A 105 9.35 -5.07 7.73
CA GLY A 105 9.60 -4.92 6.31
C GLY A 105 8.95 -6.05 5.52
N PHE A 106 8.44 -5.73 4.35
CA PHE A 106 7.75 -6.68 3.49
C PHE A 106 8.43 -6.77 2.13
N LEU A 107 8.52 -7.98 1.59
CA LEU A 107 8.95 -8.19 0.21
C LEU A 107 7.88 -7.66 -0.76
N VAL A 108 8.33 -6.90 -1.75
CA VAL A 108 7.49 -6.38 -2.84
C VAL A 108 7.95 -7.03 -4.13
N GLU A 109 7.09 -7.84 -4.72
CA GLU A 109 7.29 -8.43 -6.03
C GLU A 109 6.63 -7.53 -7.07
N LEU A 110 7.42 -6.79 -7.84
CA LEU A 110 6.90 -6.06 -8.98
C LEU A 110 6.55 -7.07 -10.08
N PRO A 111 5.34 -7.01 -10.67
CA PRO A 111 5.02 -7.88 -11.78
C PRO A 111 5.98 -7.61 -12.93
N SER A 112 6.60 -8.68 -13.44
CA SER A 112 7.47 -8.56 -14.61
C SER A 112 6.67 -7.97 -15.79
N PRO A 113 7.28 -7.12 -16.65
CA PRO A 113 6.57 -6.47 -17.77
C PRO A 113 5.86 -7.42 -18.76
N THR A 114 6.08 -8.73 -18.64
CA THR A 114 5.67 -9.74 -19.65
C THR A 114 4.26 -10.29 -19.43
N GLU A 115 3.57 -10.01 -18.31
CA GLU A 115 2.26 -10.58 -18.00
C GLU A 115 1.08 -9.65 -18.36
N VAL A 116 1.15 -8.96 -19.49
CA VAL A 116 0.01 -8.21 -20.07
C VAL A 116 -0.19 -8.60 -21.53
N ARG A 117 -0.20 -9.91 -21.86
CA ARG A 117 -0.70 -10.36 -23.18
C ARG A 117 -0.93 -11.86 -23.28
N ARG A 118 -2.01 -12.36 -22.67
CA ARG A 118 -2.67 -13.56 -23.19
C ARG A 118 -4.18 -13.32 -23.21
N ARG A 119 -4.65 -12.68 -24.29
CA ARG A 119 -6.04 -12.88 -24.73
C ARG A 119 -6.16 -14.38 -25.05
N PRO A 120 -7.14 -15.12 -24.50
CA PRO A 120 -7.39 -16.46 -24.99
C PRO A 120 -7.85 -16.34 -26.45
N SER A 121 -7.03 -16.82 -27.38
CA SER A 121 -7.47 -17.04 -28.76
C SER A 121 -8.46 -18.19 -28.71
N LEU A 122 -9.76 -17.88 -28.81
CA LEU A 122 -10.78 -18.86 -29.12
C LEU A 122 -10.43 -19.43 -30.51
N THR A 123 -9.88 -20.64 -30.53
CA THR A 123 -9.80 -21.42 -31.76
C THR A 123 -11.16 -22.05 -31.92
N VAL A 124 -11.98 -21.52 -32.82
CA VAL A 124 -13.17 -22.22 -33.29
C VAL A 124 -12.64 -23.40 -34.09
N VAL A 125 -12.78 -24.60 -33.55
CA VAL A 125 -12.57 -25.85 -34.30
C VAL A 125 -13.85 -26.06 -35.10
N SER A 126 -13.73 -25.93 -36.42
CA SER A 126 -14.77 -26.30 -37.40
C SER A 126 -14.85 -27.80 -37.57
#